data_AF-A0AAJ2U5B4-F1
#
_entry.id   AF-A0AAJ2U5B4-F1
#
_cell.length_a   1.000
_cell.length_b   1.000
_cell.length_c   1.000
_cell.angle_alpha   90.00
_cell.angle_beta   90.00
_cell.angle_gamma   90.00
#
_symmetry.space_group_name_H-M   'P 1'
#
loop_
_entity.id
_entity.type
_entity.pdbx_description
1 polymer ?
#
loop_
_entity_poly.entity_id
_entity_poly.type
_entity_poly.pdbx_seq_one_letter_code
_entity_poly.pdbx_strand_id
1 'polypeptide(L)' 'IIMGWMIVFVFSPLAGSLNPIGLFLLVLGGIFYTIGAVIYGAKPRFLKFKNWGFHEIFHIFILLGSLAHFLCVYLFVI' A
#
# COMPACT_ATOMS: atom_id res chain seq x y z
N ILE A 1 -5.88 -4.30 6.15
CA ILE A 1 -4.51 -4.38 6.72
C ILE A 1 -3.92 -5.77 6.50
N ILE A 2 -4.55 -6.85 7.00
CA ILE A 2 -4.04 -8.24 6.83
C ILE A 2 -3.75 -8.59 5.35
N MET A 3 -4.66 -8.26 4.43
CA MET A 3 -4.46 -8.49 2.99
C MET A 3 -3.29 -7.69 2.37
N GLY A 4 -2.99 -6.49 2.88
CA GLY A 4 -1.93 -5.62 2.33
C GLY A 4 -0.52 -5.99 2.78
N TRP A 5 -0.38 -6.83 3.80
CA TRP A 5 0.90 -7.33 4.32
C TRP A 5 1.14 -8.79 3.98
N MET A 6 0.31 -9.41 3.15
CA MET A 6 0.51 -10.80 2.72
C MET A 6 1.91 -11.03 2.15
N ILE A 7 2.49 -10.01 1.50
CA ILE A 7 3.87 -10.03 0.99
C ILE A 7 4.91 -10.49 2.03
N VAL A 8 4.74 -10.16 3.32
CA VAL A 8 5.68 -10.57 4.37
C VAL A 8 5.64 -12.07 4.62
N PHE A 9 4.46 -12.69 4.49
CA PHE A 9 4.30 -14.14 4.63
C PHE A 9 4.78 -14.89 3.40
N VAL A 10 4.64 -14.29 2.22
CA VAL A 10 5.02 -14.91 0.93
C VAL A 10 6.38 -14.42 0.40
N PHE A 11 7.16 -13.70 1.22
CA PHE A 11 8.43 -13.08 0.81
C PHE A 11 9.46 -14.10 0.35
N SER A 12 9.62 -15.21 1.06
CA SER A 12 10.63 -16.25 0.76
C SER A 12 10.50 -16.84 -0.65
N PRO A 13 9.31 -17.30 -1.11
CA PRO A 13 9.16 -17.78 -2.48
C PRO A 13 9.19 -16.65 -3.53
N LEU A 14 8.76 -15.43 -3.19
CA LEU A 14 8.83 -14.29 -4.11
C LEU A 14 10.27 -13.80 -4.33
N ALA A 15 11.12 -13.81 -3.30
CA ALA A 15 12.50 -13.34 -3.40
C ALA A 15 13.35 -14.15 -4.38
N GLY A 16 13.03 -15.42 -4.58
CA GLY A 16 13.71 -16.29 -5.55
C GLY A 16 13.14 -16.24 -6.98
N SER A 17 11.95 -15.64 -7.17
CA SER A 17 11.22 -15.69 -8.45
C SER A 17 10.91 -14.30 -9.05
N LEU A 18 11.02 -13.24 -8.25
CA LEU A 18 10.65 -11.88 -8.63
C LEU A 18 11.85 -10.94 -8.58
N ASN A 19 11.86 -9.97 -9.49
CA ASN A 19 12.89 -8.94 -9.53
C ASN A 19 12.91 -8.13 -8.21
N PRO A 20 14.09 -7.78 -7.65
CA PRO A 20 14.20 -6.94 -6.46
C PRO A 20 13.39 -5.64 -6.51
N ILE A 21 13.21 -5.05 -7.69
CA ILE A 21 12.40 -3.83 -7.87
C ILE A 21 10.90 -4.13 -7.68
N GLY A 22 10.43 -5.30 -8.12
CA GLY A 22 9.05 -5.75 -7.88
C GLY A 22 8.77 -5.98 -6.40
N LEU A 23 9.71 -6.61 -5.68
CA LEU A 23 9.64 -6.75 -4.22
C LEU A 23 9.56 -5.38 -3.52
N PHE A 24 10.37 -4.41 -3.96
CA PHE A 24 10.33 -3.06 -3.44
C PHE A 24 8.96 -2.39 -3.63
N LEU A 25 8.33 -2.55 -4.79
CA LEU A 25 6.97 -2.03 -5.03
C LEU A 25 5.93 -2.66 -4.11
N LEU A 26 6.03 -3.95 -3.81
CA LEU A 26 5.10 -4.63 -2.90
C LEU A 26 5.28 -4.15 -1.46
N VAL A 27 6.51 -3.98 -1.00
CA VAL A 27 6.80 -3.37 0.33
C VAL A 27 6.29 -1.93 0.38
N LEU A 28 6.53 -1.14 -0.66
CA LEU A 28 6.06 0.23 -0.77
C LEU A 28 4.51 0.30 -0.72
N GLY A 29 3.83 -0.63 -1.40
CA GLY A 29 2.38 -0.75 -1.33
C GLY A 29 1.87 -1.05 0.09
N GLY A 30 2.55 -1.94 0.82
CA GLY A 30 2.26 -2.23 2.23
C GLY A 30 2.44 -1.01 3.15
N ILE A 31 3.47 -0.19 2.90
CA ILE A 31 3.70 1.07 3.63
C ILE A 31 2.54 2.05 3.38
N PHE A 32 2.14 2.26 2.12
CA PHE A 32 1.01 3.14 1.82
C PHE A 32 -0.29 2.68 2.47
N TYR A 33 -0.57 1.38 2.47
CA TYR A 33 -1.74 0.84 3.19
C TYR A 33 -1.68 1.08 4.70
N THR A 34 -0.50 1.00 5.29
CA THR A 34 -0.30 1.22 6.73
C THR A 34 -0.51 2.69 7.08
N ILE A 35 0.07 3.61 6.30
CA ILE A 35 -0.13 5.05 6.47
C ILE A 35 -1.62 5.40 6.34
N GLY A 36 -2.30 4.89 5.31
CA GLY A 36 -3.74 5.05 5.17
C GLY A 36 -4.50 4.55 6.39
N ALA A 37 -4.22 3.32 6.84
CA ALA A 37 -4.87 2.74 8.01
C ALA A 37 -4.65 3.57 9.30
N VAL A 38 -3.44 4.08 9.51
CA VAL A 38 -3.12 4.97 10.65
C VAL A 38 -3.90 6.28 10.55
N ILE A 39 -3.98 6.89 9.37
CA ILE A 39 -4.77 8.11 9.14
C ILE A 39 -6.26 7.87 9.41
N TYR A 40 -6.79 6.75 8.94
CA TYR A 40 -8.19 6.37 9.15
C TYR A 40 -8.49 6.06 10.62
N GLY A 41 -7.58 5.39 11.33
CA GLY A 41 -7.72 5.04 12.75
C GLY A 41 -7.52 6.22 13.70
N ALA A 42 -6.50 7.04 13.47
CA ALA A 42 -6.18 8.20 14.29
C ALA A 42 -7.19 9.36 14.12
N LYS A 43 -7.97 9.35 13.03
CA LYS A 43 -8.96 10.38 12.66
C LYS A 43 -8.46 11.79 13.02
N PRO A 44 -7.25 12.18 12.56
CA PRO A 44 -6.60 13.39 13.04
C PRO A 44 -7.46 14.61 12.67
N ARG A 45 -7.84 15.39 13.68
CA ARG A 45 -8.72 16.56 13.51
C ARG A 45 -8.10 17.64 12.62
N PHE A 46 -6.77 17.67 12.48
CA PHE A 46 -6.07 18.60 11.60
C PHE A 46 -6.25 18.28 10.10
N LEU A 47 -6.58 17.03 9.74
CA LEU A 47 -6.85 16.61 8.36
C LEU A 47 -8.31 16.84 7.94
N LYS A 48 -9.11 17.54 8.75
CA LYS A 48 -10.44 18.00 8.34
C LYS A 48 -10.29 19.34 7.62
N PHE A 49 -10.14 19.31 6.31
CA PHE A 49 -10.37 20.45 5.46
C PHE A 49 -11.86 20.59 5.14
N LYS A 50 -12.29 21.81 4.81
CA LYS A 50 -13.70 22.19 4.61
C LYS A 50 -14.47 21.25 3.66
N ASN A 51 -13.78 20.68 2.65
CA ASN A 51 -14.34 19.73 1.68
C ASN A 51 -13.61 18.37 1.64
N TRP A 52 -12.48 18.22 2.33
CA TRP A 52 -11.61 17.03 2.26
C TRP A 52 -11.33 16.54 3.68
N GLY A 53 -11.78 15.33 4.00
CA GLY A 53 -11.60 14.68 5.29
C GLY A 53 -10.53 13.60 5.29
N PHE A 54 -10.35 13.00 6.47
CA PHE A 54 -9.47 11.85 6.69
C PHE A 54 -9.83 10.63 5.80
N HIS A 55 -11.08 10.53 5.34
CA HIS A 55 -11.55 9.41 4.53
C HIS A 55 -11.08 9.49 3.08
N GLU A 56 -11.10 10.66 2.43
CA GLU A 56 -10.57 10.78 1.05
C GLU A 56 -9.05 10.63 1.04
N ILE A 57 -8.36 11.17 2.05
CA ILE A 57 -6.91 10.99 2.22
C ILE A 57 -6.59 9.50 2.39
N PHE A 58 -7.35 8.78 3.21
CA PHE A 58 -7.24 7.33 3.32
C PHE A 58 -7.40 6.63 1.96
N HIS A 59 -8.41 7.01 1.17
CA HIS A 59 -8.62 6.46 -0.15
C HIS A 59 -7.44 6.72 -1.11
N ILE A 60 -6.82 7.89 -1.05
CA ILE A 60 -5.62 8.19 -1.86
C ILE A 60 -4.48 7.24 -1.50
N PHE A 61 -4.20 7.02 -0.21
CA PHE A 61 -3.17 6.08 0.23
C PHE A 61 -3.49 4.63 -0.15
N ILE A 62 -4.76 4.21 -0.06
CA ILE A 62 -5.23 2.90 -0.52
C ILE A 62 -5.00 2.75 -2.03
N LEU A 63 -5.34 3.76 -2.83
CA LEU A 63 -5.17 3.74 -4.29
C LEU A 63 -3.69 3.71 -4.70
N LEU A 64 -2.83 4.47 -4.04
CA LEU A 64 -1.38 4.42 -4.25
C LEU A 64 -0.81 3.06 -3.89
N GLY A 65 -1.27 2.47 -2.78
CA GLY A 65 -0.92 1.11 -2.39
C GLY A 65 -1.32 0.08 -3.46
N SER A 66 -2.57 0.13 -3.94
CA SER A 66 -3.06 -0.72 -5.03
C SER A 66 -2.27 -0.52 -6.33
N LEU A 67 -1.93 0.72 -6.68
CA LEU A 67 -1.16 1.04 -7.88
C LEU A 67 0.24 0.42 -7.81
N ALA A 68 0.91 0.48 -6.67
CA ALA A 68 2.22 -0.17 -6.50
C ALA A 68 2.15 -1.70 -6.68
N HIS A 69 1.09 -2.33 -6.14
CA HIS A 69 0.84 -3.76 -6.35
C HIS A 69 0.56 -4.09 -7.82
N PHE A 70 -0.27 -3.27 -8.48
CA PHE A 70 -0.56 -3.42 -9.91
C PHE A 70 0.69 -3.30 -10.77
N LEU A 71 1.51 -2.27 -10.52
CA LEU A 71 2.78 -2.08 -11.23
C LEU A 71 3.75 -3.24 -11.01
N CYS A 72 3.79 -3.82 -9.81
CA CYS A 72 4.60 -5.00 -9.57
C CYS A 72 4.20 -6.16 -10.49
N VAL A 73 2.90 -6.45 -10.58
CA VAL A 73 2.40 -7.54 -11.41
C VAL A 73 2.60 -7.23 -12.89
N TYR A 74 2.26 -6.01 -13.31
CA TYR A 74 2.33 -5.59 -14.72
C TYR A 74 3.76 -5.52 -15.27
N LEU A 75 4.75 -5.13 -14.46
CA LEU A 75 6.13 -4.93 -14.93
C LEU A 75 7.05 -6.13 -14.67
N PHE A 76 6.73 -6.99 -13.70
CA PHE A 76 7.65 -8.04 -13.24
C PHE A 76 7.05 -9.45 -13.21
N VAL A 77 5.77 -9.62 -13.55
CA VAL A 77 5.10 -10.93 -13.56
C VAL A 77 4.51 -11.27 -14.92
N ILE A 78 3.85 -10.30 -15.57
CA ILE A 78 3.35 -10.40 -16.95
C ILE A 78 4.49 -10.04 -17.91
#